data_AF-A0A8H5ZMI5-F1
#
_entry.id   AF-A0A8H5ZMI5-F1
#
_cell.length_a   1.000
_cell.length_b   1.000
_cell.length_c   1.000
_cell.angle_alpha   90.00
_cell.angle_beta   90.00
_cell.angle_gamma   90.00
#
_symmetry.space_group_name_H-M   'P 1'
#
loop_
_entity.id
_entity.type
_entity.pdbx_description
1 polymer ?
#
loop_
_entity_poly.entity_id
_entity_poly.type
_entity_poly.pdbx_seq_one_letter_code
_entity_poly.pdbx_strand_id
1 'polypeptide(L)'
;MFQEEIERHLVWNQKKIPSAYISVFNDIGHTERRANFHYDRSQRIGQRVSIARIHTKGLIPATIRGLCETTVKVFTKIPPLGERVKIKKYSRQVDIPVWIHKKAMDRYGRTITPEQLKKSGADMWMSITEIRKSNLKVAGPKFTKTRDVICAKGHDYEWLCCGGILNSRVTGVWPWDGKQSHMIDSGSPIQSIEHSGQPWVWDWNKKMWLPDLFSASGAAAQSEGSNTKRQRTDDETTYDKNKKKKTTASLTITPQRNELVNSPTSQFPYSWNIVSKQEKNPIY
;
A
#
# COMPACT_ATOMS: atom_id res chain seq x y z
N MET A 1 -12.75 2.65 10.06
CA MET A 1 -11.99 1.66 9.28
C MET A 1 -11.16 2.31 8.15
N PHE A 2 -11.74 3.19 7.34
CA PHE A 2 -11.07 3.88 6.22
C PHE A 2 -9.69 4.50 6.52
N GLN A 3 -9.58 5.25 7.63
CA GLN A 3 -8.36 5.92 8.05
C GLN A 3 -7.20 4.94 8.36
N GLU A 4 -7.46 3.89 9.13
CA GLU A 4 -6.44 2.89 9.53
C GLU A 4 -5.88 2.12 8.33
N GLU A 5 -6.70 1.87 7.31
CA GLU A 5 -6.26 1.18 6.10
C GLU A 5 -5.33 2.04 5.24
N ILE A 6 -5.61 3.33 5.12
CA ILE A 6 -4.73 4.29 4.43
C ILE A 6 -3.38 4.32 5.15
N GLU A 7 -3.38 4.40 6.49
CA GLU A 7 -2.16 4.41 7.29
C GLU A 7 -1.34 3.14 7.10
N ARG A 8 -2.00 1.98 7.20
CA ARG A 8 -1.37 0.68 6.97
C ARG A 8 -0.79 0.58 5.57
N HIS A 9 -1.48 1.13 4.57
CA HIS A 9 -1.01 1.15 3.19
C HIS A 9 0.26 2.00 3.02
N LEU A 10 0.31 3.15 3.69
CA LEU A 10 1.46 4.05 3.62
C LEU A 10 2.67 3.53 4.41
N VAL A 11 2.45 2.77 5.49
CA VAL A 11 3.53 2.15 6.27
C VAL A 11 3.97 0.82 5.65
N TRP A 12 5.13 0.84 5.00
CA TRP A 12 5.69 -0.30 4.24
C TRP A 12 5.69 -1.64 5.00
N ASN A 13 6.11 -1.65 6.27
CA ASN A 13 6.23 -2.88 7.08
C ASN A 13 4.89 -3.39 7.65
N GLN A 14 3.78 -2.68 7.41
CA GLN A 14 2.45 -3.05 7.91
C GLN A 14 1.53 -3.62 6.82
N LYS A 15 2.03 -3.81 5.59
CA LYS A 15 1.30 -4.42 4.46
C LYS A 15 1.08 -5.95 4.59
N LYS A 16 0.93 -6.49 5.81
CA LYS A 16 0.68 -7.93 6.04
C LYS A 16 -0.68 -8.37 5.50
N ILE A 17 -1.66 -7.47 5.51
CA ILE A 17 -2.97 -7.66 4.88
C ILE A 17 -2.98 -6.81 3.61
N PRO A 18 -3.33 -7.39 2.44
CA PRO A 18 -3.47 -6.62 1.20
C PRO A 18 -4.36 -5.40 1.43
N SER A 19 -3.86 -4.23 1.05
CA SER A 19 -4.66 -3.00 1.04
C SER A 19 -5.49 -2.94 -0.22
N ALA A 20 -6.67 -2.33 -0.15
CA ALA A 20 -7.52 -2.06 -1.31
C ALA A 20 -7.03 -0.89 -2.20
N TYR A 21 -5.88 -0.30 -1.89
CA TYR A 21 -5.32 0.85 -2.58
C TYR A 21 -4.15 0.47 -3.47
N ILE A 22 -4.02 1.17 -4.60
CA ILE A 22 -2.86 1.13 -5.49
C ILE A 22 -2.16 2.49 -5.39
N SER A 23 -0.89 2.48 -4.96
CA SER A 23 -0.02 3.66 -4.98
C SER A 23 0.27 4.07 -6.42
N VAL A 24 0.02 5.35 -6.74
CA VAL A 24 0.38 5.98 -8.01
C VAL A 24 1.04 7.34 -7.72
N PHE A 25 1.78 7.90 -8.67
CA PHE A 25 2.64 9.06 -8.42
C PHE A 25 2.41 10.16 -9.46
N ASN A 26 2.69 11.41 -9.07
CA ASN A 26 2.49 12.59 -9.92
C ASN A 26 3.25 12.55 -11.25
N ASP A 27 4.47 12.01 -11.22
CA ASP A 27 5.40 12.06 -12.33
C ASP A 27 6.32 10.84 -12.37
N ILE A 28 7.07 10.76 -13.46
CA ILE A 28 7.97 9.65 -13.71
C ILE A 28 9.14 9.61 -12.72
N GLY A 29 9.76 10.73 -12.38
CA GLY A 29 10.93 10.74 -11.48
C GLY A 29 10.58 10.21 -10.09
N HIS A 30 9.37 10.49 -9.61
CA HIS A 30 8.86 9.95 -8.36
C HIS A 30 8.58 8.44 -8.43
N THR A 31 8.12 7.98 -9.60
CA THR A 31 7.90 6.56 -9.89
C THR A 31 9.22 5.79 -10.01
N GLU A 32 10.22 6.37 -10.67
CA GLU A 32 11.58 5.82 -10.79
C GLU A 32 12.27 5.71 -9.44
N ARG A 33 12.17 6.74 -8.59
CA ARG A 33 12.67 6.63 -7.20
C ARG A 33 12.01 5.48 -6.44
N ARG A 34 10.73 5.21 -6.70
CA ARG A 34 10.03 4.08 -6.10
C ARG A 34 10.50 2.75 -6.69
N ALA A 35 10.66 2.65 -8.00
CA ALA A 35 11.19 1.48 -8.68
C ALA A 35 12.59 1.14 -8.17
N ASN A 36 13.46 2.15 -8.07
CA ASN A 36 14.81 2.02 -7.53
C ASN A 36 14.81 1.52 -6.08
N PHE A 37 13.91 2.05 -5.23
CA PHE A 37 13.76 1.51 -3.87
C PHE A 37 13.42 0.01 -3.86
N HIS A 38 12.58 -0.47 -4.79
CA HIS A 38 12.23 -1.88 -4.88
C HIS A 38 13.37 -2.76 -5.39
N TYR A 39 14.18 -2.25 -6.31
CA TYR A 39 15.40 -2.93 -6.76
C TYR A 39 16.44 -2.99 -5.65
N ASP A 40 16.79 -1.85 -5.04
CA ASP A 40 18.05 -1.67 -4.30
C ASP A 40 17.94 -1.59 -2.78
N ARG A 41 16.80 -1.17 -2.26
CA ARG A 41 16.71 -0.78 -0.83
C ARG A 41 15.67 -1.59 -0.07
N SER A 42 14.74 -2.21 -0.79
CA SER A 42 13.71 -3.04 -0.21
C SER A 42 14.28 -4.37 0.27
N GLN A 43 13.86 -4.81 1.45
CA GLN A 43 14.13 -6.16 1.97
C GLN A 43 13.54 -7.26 1.07
N ARG A 44 12.54 -6.92 0.24
CA ARG A 44 11.99 -7.78 -0.81
C ARG A 44 12.43 -7.23 -2.16
N ILE A 45 13.26 -7.96 -2.89
CA ILE A 45 13.84 -7.51 -4.15
C ILE A 45 12.77 -7.56 -5.24
N GLY A 46 12.51 -6.42 -5.88
CA GLY A 46 11.72 -6.37 -7.10
C GLY A 46 12.57 -6.80 -8.29
N GLN A 47 12.37 -8.02 -8.79
CA GLN A 47 13.21 -8.57 -9.88
C GLN A 47 12.71 -8.19 -11.29
N ARG A 48 11.45 -7.75 -11.39
CA ARG A 48 10.68 -7.52 -12.63
C ARG A 48 9.85 -6.26 -12.51
N VAL A 49 10.48 -5.11 -12.24
CA VAL A 49 9.71 -3.87 -12.07
C VAL A 49 9.42 -3.27 -13.43
N SER A 50 8.20 -2.79 -13.58
CA SER A 50 7.76 -2.05 -14.75
C SER A 50 7.09 -0.77 -14.29
N ILE A 51 7.17 0.25 -15.11
CA ILE A 51 6.55 1.55 -14.87
C ILE A 51 5.37 1.67 -15.81
N ALA A 52 4.18 1.93 -15.26
CA ALA A 52 2.96 2.15 -16.02
C ALA A 52 2.57 3.64 -15.96
N ARG A 53 2.26 4.22 -17.12
CA ARG A 53 1.67 5.56 -17.20
C ARG A 53 0.17 5.46 -17.33
N ILE A 54 -0.50 6.12 -16.40
CA ILE A 54 -1.96 6.13 -16.30
C ILE A 54 -2.46 7.53 -16.64
N HIS A 55 -3.45 7.63 -17.54
CA HIS A 55 -4.13 8.90 -17.79
C HIS A 55 -5.26 9.11 -16.78
N THR A 56 -5.37 10.36 -16.33
CA THR A 56 -6.36 10.81 -15.36
C THR A 56 -7.52 11.57 -16.02
N LYS A 57 -7.68 11.45 -17.35
CA LYS A 57 -8.72 12.16 -18.10
C LYS A 57 -10.08 11.86 -17.50
N GLY A 58 -10.87 12.91 -17.32
CA GLY A 58 -12.23 12.84 -16.79
C GLY A 58 -12.31 12.69 -15.27
N LEU A 59 -11.21 12.62 -14.53
CA LEU A 59 -11.23 12.77 -13.08
C LEU A 59 -11.47 14.24 -12.71
N ILE A 60 -12.39 14.47 -11.78
CA ILE A 60 -12.77 15.81 -11.29
C ILE A 60 -12.74 15.77 -9.76
N PRO A 61 -12.29 16.85 -9.09
CA PRO A 61 -12.31 16.95 -7.64
C PRO A 61 -13.74 16.90 -7.11
N ALA A 62 -13.93 16.12 -6.06
CA ALA A 62 -15.18 15.91 -5.34
C ALA A 62 -14.91 15.71 -3.84
N THR A 63 -15.97 15.60 -3.06
CA THR A 63 -15.89 15.33 -1.63
C THR A 63 -16.78 14.15 -1.28
N ILE A 64 -16.22 13.15 -0.62
CA ILE A 64 -17.02 12.10 0.01
C ILE A 64 -17.36 12.53 1.41
N ARG A 65 -18.66 12.71 1.66
CA ARG A 65 -19.18 12.95 3.00
C ARG A 65 -19.69 11.64 3.59
N GLY A 66 -19.14 11.26 4.74
CA GLY A 66 -19.52 10.02 5.41
C GLY A 66 -19.38 10.08 6.93
N LEU A 67 -19.86 9.03 7.60
CA LEU A 67 -19.71 8.87 9.04
C LEU A 67 -18.46 8.02 9.32
N CYS A 68 -17.52 8.56 10.07
CA CYS A 68 -16.36 7.83 10.58
C CYS A 68 -16.60 7.35 12.01
N GLU A 69 -16.75 6.05 12.18
CA GLU A 69 -16.83 5.42 13.49
C GLU A 69 -15.46 4.94 13.97
N THR A 70 -15.13 5.29 15.20
CA THR A 70 -13.90 4.93 15.90
C THR A 70 -14.25 4.18 17.17
N THR A 71 -13.77 2.94 17.29
CA THR A 71 -13.92 2.13 18.52
C THR A 71 -12.60 2.12 19.26
N VAL A 72 -12.61 2.59 20.51
CA VAL A 72 -11.45 2.60 21.41
C VAL A 72 -11.65 1.51 22.46
N LYS A 73 -10.75 0.54 22.50
CA LYS A 73 -10.67 -0.47 23.56
C LYS A 73 -9.58 -0.07 24.54
N VAL A 74 -9.94 0.20 25.79
CA VAL A 74 -9.03 0.52 26.89
C VAL A 74 -8.89 -0.72 27.76
N PHE A 75 -7.67 -1.23 27.82
CA PHE A 75 -7.31 -2.37 28.65
C PHE A 75 -6.70 -1.85 29.95
N THR A 76 -7.31 -2.17 31.08
CA THR A 76 -6.81 -1.83 32.41
C THR A 76 -6.44 -3.12 33.12
N LYS A 77 -5.14 -3.32 33.37
CA LYS A 77 -4.67 -4.42 34.21
C LYS A 77 -4.76 -3.99 35.68
N ILE A 78 -5.49 -4.74 36.48
CA ILE A 78 -5.65 -4.50 37.91
C ILE A 78 -5.22 -5.79 38.62
N PRO A 79 -3.98 -5.89 39.11
CA PRO A 79 -3.59 -7.01 39.97
C PRO A 79 -4.33 -6.94 41.33
N PRO A 80 -4.83 -8.05 41.90
CA PRO A 80 -4.91 -9.42 41.38
C PRO A 80 -6.17 -9.71 40.53
N LEU A 81 -7.08 -8.75 40.35
CA LEU A 81 -8.39 -8.89 39.69
C LEU A 81 -8.37 -9.14 38.16
N GLY A 82 -7.20 -9.25 37.54
CA GLY A 82 -7.06 -9.52 36.10
C GLY A 82 -7.17 -8.27 35.20
N GLU A 83 -7.58 -8.48 33.95
CA GLU A 83 -7.67 -7.44 32.92
C GLU A 83 -9.12 -7.01 32.70
N ARG A 84 -9.41 -5.71 32.83
CA ARG A 84 -10.69 -5.10 32.48
C ARG A 84 -10.60 -4.42 31.12
N VAL A 85 -11.58 -4.67 30.26
CA VAL A 85 -11.70 -4.01 28.95
C VAL A 85 -12.87 -3.03 28.98
N LYS A 86 -12.59 -1.74 28.78
CA LYS A 86 -13.61 -0.72 28.53
C LYS A 86 -13.65 -0.40 27.03
N ILE A 87 -14.84 -0.49 26.42
CA ILE A 87 -15.04 -0.17 25.01
C ILE A 87 -15.79 1.16 24.92
N LYS A 88 -15.26 2.11 24.16
CA LYS A 88 -15.93 3.38 23.84
C LYS A 88 -16.02 3.54 22.33
N LYS A 89 -17.19 3.96 21.84
CA LYS A 89 -17.43 4.25 20.42
C LYS A 89 -17.60 5.74 20.22
N TYR A 90 -17.07 6.25 19.11
CA TYR A 90 -17.13 7.65 18.72
C TYR A 90 -17.49 7.72 17.25
N SER A 91 -18.45 8.55 16.89
CA SER A 91 -18.85 8.76 15.50
C SER A 91 -18.72 10.24 15.17
N ARG A 92 -18.15 10.54 14.01
CA ARG A 92 -18.01 11.92 13.52
C ARG A 92 -18.23 11.97 12.02
N GLN A 93 -18.77 13.07 11.51
CA GLN A 93 -18.80 13.30 10.07
C GLN A 93 -17.38 13.60 9.57
N VAL A 94 -17.05 13.08 8.39
CA VAL A 94 -15.81 13.33 7.68
C VAL A 94 -16.10 13.74 6.25
N ASP A 95 -15.31 14.67 5.75
CA ASP A 95 -15.30 15.16 4.38
C ASP A 95 -13.95 14.80 3.79
N ILE A 96 -13.95 13.80 2.91
CA ILE A 96 -12.73 13.25 2.31
C ILE A 96 -12.59 13.83 0.91
N PRO A 97 -11.53 14.60 0.62
CA PRO A 97 -11.26 15.07 -0.73
C PRO A 97 -10.88 13.88 -1.61
N VAL A 98 -11.56 13.76 -2.74
CA VAL A 98 -11.35 12.68 -3.71
C VAL A 98 -11.43 13.22 -5.12
N TRP A 99 -10.98 12.41 -6.07
CA TRP A 99 -11.14 12.64 -7.49
C TRP A 99 -11.92 11.46 -8.09
N ILE A 100 -13.04 11.76 -8.74
CA ILE A 100 -13.95 10.76 -9.32
C ILE A 100 -14.24 11.08 -10.78
N HIS A 101 -14.68 10.09 -11.54
CA HIS A 101 -15.01 10.32 -12.95
C HIS A 101 -16.21 11.28 -13.11
N LYS A 102 -16.13 12.19 -14.08
CA LYS A 102 -17.14 13.23 -14.38
C LYS A 102 -18.57 12.69 -14.41
N LYS A 103 -18.80 11.52 -15.01
CA LYS A 103 -20.12 10.86 -15.05
C LYS A 103 -20.79 10.67 -13.68
N ALA A 104 -20.02 10.35 -12.63
CA ALA A 104 -20.57 10.23 -11.28
C ALA A 104 -20.91 11.60 -10.68
N MET A 105 -20.07 12.59 -10.96
CA MET A 105 -20.29 13.98 -10.54
C MET A 105 -21.51 14.60 -11.23
N ASP A 106 -21.69 14.40 -12.53
CA ASP A 106 -22.86 14.89 -13.27
C ASP A 106 -24.17 14.32 -12.71
N ARG A 107 -24.13 13.10 -12.12
CA ARG A 107 -25.31 12.42 -11.56
C ARG A 107 -25.59 12.77 -10.09
N TYR A 108 -24.56 12.86 -9.26
CA TYR A 108 -24.70 12.99 -7.80
C TYR A 108 -24.17 14.32 -7.23
N GLY A 109 -23.55 15.15 -8.06
CA GLY A 109 -22.95 16.42 -7.66
C GLY A 109 -21.51 16.30 -7.15
N ARG A 110 -20.98 17.41 -6.64
CA ARG A 110 -19.61 17.51 -6.10
C ARG A 110 -19.44 16.87 -4.73
N THR A 111 -20.50 16.76 -3.95
CA THR A 111 -20.49 16.08 -2.65
C THR A 111 -21.31 14.81 -2.78
N ILE A 112 -20.65 13.67 -2.62
CA ILE A 112 -21.21 12.35 -2.86
C ILE A 112 -21.12 11.49 -1.59
N THR A 113 -22.12 10.65 -1.32
CA THR A 113 -22.04 9.68 -0.22
C THR A 113 -21.31 8.40 -0.69
N PRO A 114 -20.77 7.58 0.23
CA PRO A 114 -20.19 6.28 -0.13
C PRO A 114 -21.14 5.38 -0.93
N GLU A 115 -22.43 5.40 -0.60
CA GLU A 115 -23.47 4.59 -1.26
C GLU A 115 -23.73 5.08 -2.68
N GLN A 116 -23.76 6.40 -2.89
CA GLN A 116 -23.91 7.00 -4.21
C GLN A 116 -22.68 6.73 -5.09
N LEU A 117 -21.48 6.84 -4.53
CA LEU A 117 -20.25 6.49 -5.23
C LEU A 117 -20.26 5.02 -5.66
N LYS A 118 -20.62 4.11 -4.75
CA LYS A 118 -20.76 2.69 -5.05
C LYS A 118 -21.78 2.44 -6.17
N LYS A 119 -22.95 3.09 -6.12
CA LYS A 119 -23.98 3.00 -7.18
C LYS A 119 -23.52 3.60 -8.51
N SER A 120 -22.62 4.56 -8.50
CA SER A 120 -22.07 5.18 -9.72
C SER A 120 -21.11 4.26 -10.49
N GLY A 121 -20.48 3.30 -9.80
CA GLY A 121 -19.42 2.46 -10.36
C GLY A 121 -18.16 3.22 -10.77
N ALA A 122 -18.01 4.49 -10.37
CA ALA A 122 -16.86 5.30 -10.75
C ALA A 122 -15.62 4.98 -9.91
N ASP A 123 -14.46 5.07 -10.56
CA ASP A 123 -13.16 5.03 -9.89
C ASP A 123 -13.03 6.19 -8.89
N MET A 124 -12.33 5.92 -7.78
CA MET A 124 -12.03 6.91 -6.75
C MET A 124 -10.52 7.02 -6.54
N TRP A 125 -10.03 8.24 -6.61
CA TRP A 125 -8.62 8.58 -6.45
C TRP A 125 -8.48 9.56 -5.29
N MET A 126 -7.40 9.43 -4.53
CA MET A 126 -7.15 10.31 -3.39
C MET A 126 -5.71 10.79 -3.39
N SER A 127 -5.52 12.10 -3.28
CA SER A 127 -4.20 12.66 -3.04
C SER A 127 -3.85 12.56 -1.55
N ILE A 128 -2.66 12.05 -1.23
CA ILE A 128 -2.17 12.04 0.16
C ILE A 128 -2.06 13.47 0.71
N THR A 129 -1.66 14.42 -0.14
CA THR A 129 -1.55 15.83 0.22
C THR A 129 -2.91 16.45 0.55
N GLU A 130 -3.95 16.13 -0.21
CA GLU A 130 -5.31 16.63 0.05
C GLU A 130 -5.89 15.98 1.31
N ILE A 131 -5.72 14.66 1.48
CA ILE A 131 -6.18 13.95 2.68
C ILE A 131 -5.60 14.58 3.95
N ARG A 132 -4.33 14.99 3.95
CA ARG A 132 -3.68 15.63 5.10
C ARG A 132 -4.29 16.97 5.51
N LYS A 133 -4.97 17.63 4.58
CA LYS A 133 -5.69 18.88 4.83
C LYS A 133 -7.16 18.64 5.22
N SER A 134 -7.63 17.40 5.21
CA SER A 134 -9.03 17.06 5.53
C SER A 134 -9.27 16.83 7.03
N ASN A 135 -10.55 16.83 7.41
CA ASN A 135 -10.98 16.47 8.77
C ASN A 135 -10.88 14.94 9.05
N LEU A 136 -10.47 14.12 8.08
CA LEU A 136 -10.15 12.71 8.31
C LEU A 136 -8.95 12.55 9.26
N LYS A 137 -7.98 13.47 9.17
CA LYS A 137 -6.77 13.50 10.02
C LYS A 137 -7.09 13.75 11.49
N VAL A 138 -8.20 14.43 11.78
CA VAL A 138 -8.59 14.73 13.16
C VAL A 138 -8.89 13.39 13.82
N ALA A 139 -7.92 12.89 14.59
CA ALA A 139 -8.10 11.71 15.42
C ALA A 139 -9.36 11.93 16.27
N GLY A 140 -10.07 10.84 16.55
CA GLY A 140 -11.12 10.84 17.56
C GLY A 140 -10.58 11.28 18.93
N PRO A 141 -11.28 10.99 20.04
CA PRO A 141 -10.96 11.53 21.37
C PRO A 141 -9.46 11.59 21.68
N LYS A 142 -8.98 12.79 22.04
CA LYS A 142 -7.58 13.11 22.30
C LYS A 142 -7.09 12.39 23.57
N PHE A 143 -6.68 11.13 23.46
CA PHE A 143 -6.27 10.35 24.63
C PHE A 143 -4.81 10.52 25.04
N THR A 144 -3.96 11.07 24.19
CA THR A 144 -2.59 11.58 24.45
C THR A 144 -2.00 11.95 23.08
N LYS A 145 -1.20 13.04 23.01
CA LYS A 145 -0.52 13.61 21.80
C LYS A 145 -1.24 13.36 20.47
N THR A 146 -1.80 14.42 19.85
CA THR A 146 -2.32 14.42 18.48
C THR A 146 -1.53 13.46 17.58
N ARG A 147 -2.05 12.25 17.41
CA ARG A 147 -1.43 11.28 16.52
C ARG A 147 -1.69 11.84 15.14
N ASP A 148 -0.65 12.31 14.49
CA ASP A 148 -0.74 12.83 13.14
C ASP A 148 -0.77 11.62 12.20
N VAL A 149 -1.95 11.03 12.06
CA VAL A 149 -2.02 9.61 11.70
C VAL A 149 -1.71 9.38 10.21
N ILE A 150 -2.02 10.36 9.35
CA ILE A 150 -1.78 10.32 7.90
C ILE A 150 -0.49 11.10 7.55
N CYS A 151 0.60 10.91 8.30
CA CYS A 151 1.83 11.70 8.17
C CYS A 151 3.13 10.88 8.09
N ALA A 152 3.13 9.75 7.36
CA ALA A 152 4.42 9.26 6.88
C ALA A 152 5.05 10.35 6.00
N LYS A 153 6.21 10.88 6.39
CA LYS A 153 6.95 11.86 5.57
C LYS A 153 7.36 11.18 4.25
N GLY A 154 7.42 11.95 3.16
CA GLY A 154 7.89 11.45 1.86
C GLY A 154 6.81 10.85 0.96
N HIS A 155 5.53 11.17 1.19
CA HIS A 155 4.40 10.67 0.37
C HIS A 155 3.59 11.81 -0.28
N ASP A 156 4.12 13.03 -0.34
CA ASP A 156 3.39 14.24 -0.79
C ASP A 156 2.99 14.18 -2.28
N TYR A 157 3.66 13.28 -3.00
CA TYR A 157 3.52 13.03 -4.41
C TYR A 157 2.76 11.74 -4.73
N GLU A 158 2.32 11.03 -3.70
CA GLU A 158 1.59 9.78 -3.82
C GLU A 158 0.09 10.05 -3.88
N TRP A 159 -0.56 9.27 -4.72
CA TRP A 159 -2.00 9.16 -4.85
C TRP A 159 -2.39 7.71 -4.58
N LEU A 160 -3.61 7.54 -4.09
CA LEU A 160 -4.21 6.24 -3.87
C LEU A 160 -5.37 6.07 -4.84
N CYS A 161 -5.22 5.16 -5.81
CA CYS A 161 -6.37 4.64 -6.55
C CYS A 161 -7.06 3.60 -5.67
N CYS A 162 -8.37 3.76 -5.48
CA CYS A 162 -9.17 2.88 -4.64
C CYS A 162 -9.83 1.81 -5.51
N GLY A 163 -9.43 0.55 -5.32
CA GLY A 163 -9.82 -0.55 -6.20
C GLY A 163 -8.86 -0.73 -7.38
N GLY A 164 -9.39 -1.19 -8.51
CA GLY A 164 -8.62 -1.46 -9.72
C GLY A 164 -8.43 -0.24 -10.61
N ILE A 165 -7.38 -0.25 -11.43
CA ILE A 165 -7.18 0.73 -12.50
C ILE A 165 -7.63 0.07 -13.81
N LEU A 166 -8.60 0.68 -14.49
CA LEU A 166 -9.05 0.18 -15.79
C LEU A 166 -7.90 0.20 -16.81
N ASN A 167 -7.76 -0.89 -17.58
CA ASN A 167 -6.70 -1.00 -18.59
C ASN A 167 -6.78 0.12 -19.64
N SER A 168 -8.00 0.61 -19.93
CA SER A 168 -8.22 1.77 -20.81
C SER A 168 -7.60 3.07 -20.30
N ARG A 169 -7.20 3.14 -19.02
CA ARG A 169 -6.44 4.24 -18.44
C ARG A 169 -4.93 4.09 -18.58
N VAL A 170 -4.44 2.89 -18.85
CA VAL A 170 -3.01 2.62 -19.01
C VAL A 170 -2.59 3.00 -20.42
N THR A 171 -1.82 4.08 -20.53
CA THR A 171 -1.33 4.60 -21.82
C THR A 171 0.00 3.99 -22.25
N GLY A 172 0.76 3.44 -21.31
CA GLY A 172 2.06 2.85 -21.58
C GLY A 172 2.55 2.04 -20.38
N VAL A 173 3.34 1.01 -20.67
CA VAL A 173 4.03 0.19 -19.68
C VAL A 173 5.43 -0.05 -20.22
N TRP A 174 6.43 0.24 -19.40
CA TRP A 174 7.84 0.20 -19.78
C TRP A 174 8.67 -0.55 -18.74
N PRO A 175 9.77 -1.19 -19.15
CA PRO A 175 10.66 -1.85 -18.21
C PRO A 175 11.43 -0.81 -17.39
N TRP A 176 11.67 -1.14 -16.13
CA TRP A 176 12.71 -0.52 -15.32
C TRP A 176 13.81 -1.57 -15.13
N ASP A 177 14.98 -1.33 -15.70
CA ASP A 177 16.07 -2.31 -15.75
C ASP A 177 16.91 -2.38 -14.46
N GLY A 178 16.62 -1.53 -13.48
CA GLY A 178 17.42 -1.32 -12.27
C GLY A 178 18.02 0.08 -12.22
N LYS A 179 18.30 0.69 -13.37
CA LYS A 179 18.97 2.00 -13.48
C LYS A 179 18.10 3.07 -14.13
N GLN A 180 17.34 2.72 -15.17
CA GLN A 180 16.53 3.68 -15.92
C GLN A 180 15.24 3.07 -16.47
N SER A 181 14.28 3.94 -16.77
CA SER A 181 13.07 3.58 -17.50
C SER A 181 13.31 3.67 -18.99
N HIS A 182 13.08 2.58 -19.72
CA HIS A 182 13.17 2.58 -21.17
C HIS A 182 11.80 2.88 -21.77
N MET A 183 11.48 4.16 -21.98
CA MET A 183 10.18 4.56 -22.52
C MET A 183 10.04 4.37 -24.04
N ILE A 184 11.15 4.16 -24.74
CA ILE A 184 11.23 4.01 -26.19
C ILE A 184 11.94 2.69 -26.47
N ASP A 185 11.43 1.94 -27.44
CA ASP A 185 12.09 0.74 -27.93
C ASP A 185 13.32 1.14 -28.76
N SER A 186 14.50 0.83 -28.24
CA SER A 186 15.78 1.07 -28.92
C SER A 186 16.13 -0.03 -29.93
N GLY A 187 15.30 -1.07 -30.05
CA GLY A 187 15.57 -2.27 -30.85
C GLY A 187 16.57 -3.24 -30.21
N SER A 188 17.18 -2.86 -29.09
CA SER A 188 18.09 -3.73 -28.32
C SER A 188 17.34 -4.42 -27.18
N PRO A 189 17.62 -5.71 -26.88
CA PRO A 189 17.00 -6.39 -25.74
C PRO A 189 17.32 -5.69 -24.42
N ILE A 190 16.28 -5.42 -23.62
CA ILE A 190 16.44 -4.82 -22.29
C ILE A 190 16.43 -5.93 -21.25
N GLN A 191 17.47 -5.96 -20.42
CA GLN A 191 17.63 -6.95 -19.36
C GLN A 191 17.44 -6.32 -17.99
N SER A 192 16.95 -7.10 -17.02
CA SER A 192 16.93 -6.69 -15.61
C SER A 192 18.35 -6.83 -15.05
N ILE A 193 19.02 -5.70 -14.81
CA ILE A 193 20.48 -5.62 -14.59
C ILE A 193 20.88 -6.04 -13.17
N GLU A 194 20.03 -5.78 -12.17
CA GLU A 194 20.44 -5.82 -10.76
C GLU A 194 19.60 -6.80 -9.93
N HIS A 195 20.29 -7.68 -9.18
CA HIS A 195 19.73 -8.55 -8.14
C HIS A 195 18.51 -9.41 -8.54
N SER A 196 18.30 -9.64 -9.83
CA SER A 196 17.11 -10.31 -10.35
C SER A 196 17.09 -11.82 -10.13
N GLY A 197 18.24 -12.43 -9.78
CA GLY A 197 18.40 -13.87 -9.55
C GLY A 197 18.20 -14.75 -10.80
N GLN A 198 17.63 -14.20 -11.87
CA GLN A 198 17.42 -14.84 -13.18
C GLN A 198 17.54 -13.79 -14.30
N PRO A 199 17.97 -14.19 -15.51
CA PRO A 199 18.06 -13.30 -16.66
C PRO A 199 16.64 -13.02 -17.18
N TRP A 200 16.09 -11.85 -16.82
CA TRP A 200 14.81 -11.39 -17.35
C TRP A 200 15.04 -10.45 -18.52
N VAL A 201 14.33 -10.68 -19.62
CA VAL A 201 14.34 -9.83 -20.82
C VAL A 201 12.95 -9.24 -21.01
N TRP A 202 12.88 -7.98 -21.40
CA TRP A 202 11.62 -7.31 -21.69
C TRP A 202 11.08 -7.68 -23.08
N ASP A 203 9.81 -8.09 -23.14
CA ASP A 203 9.07 -8.28 -24.39
C ASP A 203 8.19 -7.04 -24.65
N TRP A 204 8.53 -6.28 -25.68
CA TRP A 204 7.83 -5.05 -26.07
C TRP A 204 6.42 -5.28 -26.60
N ASN A 205 6.15 -6.43 -27.22
CA ASN A 205 4.84 -6.77 -27.75
C ASN A 205 3.87 -7.13 -26.60
N LYS A 206 4.34 -7.95 -25.66
CA LYS A 206 3.56 -8.38 -24.50
C LYS A 206 3.59 -7.38 -23.35
N LYS A 207 4.51 -6.42 -23.38
CA LYS A 207 4.77 -5.43 -22.31
C LYS A 207 5.00 -6.10 -20.95
N MET A 208 5.85 -7.13 -20.94
CA MET A 208 6.15 -7.89 -19.73
C MET A 208 7.57 -8.43 -19.73
N TRP A 209 8.07 -8.71 -18.52
CA TRP A 209 9.33 -9.42 -18.32
C TRP A 209 9.14 -10.91 -18.57
N LEU A 210 9.97 -11.48 -19.46
CA LEU A 210 10.04 -12.90 -19.75
C LEU A 210 11.40 -13.45 -19.33
N PRO A 211 11.47 -14.73 -18.91
CA PRO A 211 12.75 -15.37 -18.71
C PRO A 211 13.48 -15.46 -20.05
N ASP A 212 14.77 -15.15 -20.07
CA ASP A 212 15.61 -15.40 -21.24
C ASP A 212 15.77 -16.91 -21.42
N LEU A 213 15.03 -17.51 -22.34
CA LEU A 213 14.99 -18.96 -22.54
C LEU A 213 16.35 -19.55 -22.95
N PHE A 214 17.24 -18.74 -23.54
CA PHE A 214 18.60 -19.19 -23.89
C PHE A 214 19.53 -19.24 -22.66
N SER A 215 19.22 -18.46 -21.63
CA SER A 215 19.98 -18.39 -20.37
C SER A 215 19.28 -19.09 -19.18
N ALA A 216 18.00 -19.48 -19.34
CA ALA A 216 17.14 -20.04 -18.29
C ALA A 216 17.48 -21.48 -17.91
N SER A 217 18.17 -22.24 -18.78
CA SER A 217 18.49 -23.66 -18.57
C SER A 217 19.46 -23.90 -17.42
N GLY A 218 20.26 -22.90 -17.02
CA GLY A 218 21.17 -22.99 -15.86
C GLY A 218 20.61 -22.41 -14.55
N ALA A 219 19.73 -21.40 -14.62
CA ALA A 219 19.27 -20.64 -13.45
C ALA A 219 17.99 -21.21 -12.80
N ALA A 220 17.15 -21.92 -13.56
CA ALA A 220 15.91 -22.51 -13.03
C ALA A 220 16.16 -23.58 -11.96
N ALA A 221 17.32 -24.26 -12.01
CA ALA A 221 17.70 -25.28 -11.04
C ALA A 221 18.09 -24.73 -9.64
N GLN A 222 18.31 -23.42 -9.49
CA GLN A 222 18.71 -22.81 -8.21
C GLN A 222 17.61 -21.98 -7.52
N SER A 223 16.50 -21.66 -8.20
CA SER A 223 15.54 -20.67 -7.69
C SER A 223 14.24 -21.22 -7.08
N GLU A 224 13.94 -22.53 -7.18
CA GLU A 224 12.64 -23.09 -6.76
C GLU A 224 12.37 -23.07 -5.23
N GLY A 225 13.29 -22.58 -4.40
CA GLY A 225 13.09 -22.51 -2.94
C GLY A 225 13.13 -21.13 -2.30
N SER A 226 13.48 -20.05 -3.01
CA SER A 226 13.87 -18.80 -2.35
C SER A 226 12.83 -17.69 -2.46
N ASN A 227 12.10 -17.46 -1.37
CA ASN A 227 11.66 -16.09 -1.05
C ASN A 227 12.93 -15.25 -0.86
N THR A 228 13.41 -14.59 -1.92
CA THR A 228 14.63 -13.74 -1.92
C THR A 228 14.42 -12.47 -1.10
N LYS A 229 14.36 -12.63 0.22
CA LYS A 229 14.71 -11.55 1.14
C LYS A 229 16.22 -11.35 1.07
N ARG A 230 16.67 -10.10 0.96
CA ARG A 230 18.11 -9.79 1.08
C ARG A 230 18.60 -10.28 2.45
N GLN A 231 19.72 -11.01 2.48
CA GLN A 231 20.48 -11.15 3.72
C GLN A 231 20.99 -9.77 4.11
N ARG A 232 20.80 -9.40 5.37
CA ARG A 232 21.27 -8.12 5.90
C ARG A 232 22.78 -8.25 6.07
N THR A 233 23.57 -7.60 5.23
CA THR A 233 25.00 -7.38 5.49
C THR A 233 25.09 -6.20 6.45
N ASP A 234 25.17 -6.51 7.75
CA ASP A 234 25.44 -5.51 8.78
C ASP A 234 26.94 -5.18 8.77
N ASP A 235 27.38 -4.38 7.80
CA ASP A 235 28.73 -3.78 7.78
C ASP A 235 28.59 -2.24 7.69
N GLU A 236 28.13 -1.64 8.79
CA GLU A 236 28.53 -0.28 9.18
C GLU A 236 28.71 -0.30 10.70
N THR A 237 29.94 -0.59 11.13
CA THR A 237 30.42 -0.40 12.50
C THR A 237 30.61 1.08 12.77
N THR A 238 29.52 1.81 13.04
CA THR A 238 29.61 3.09 13.74
C THR A 238 29.45 2.86 15.24
N TYR A 239 30.56 2.97 15.97
CA TYR A 239 30.59 3.06 17.42
C TYR A 239 29.79 4.29 17.87
N ASP A 240 28.55 4.09 18.28
CA ASP A 240 27.77 5.14 18.96
C ASP A 240 27.55 4.76 20.44
N LYS A 241 28.44 5.30 21.28
CA LYS A 241 28.33 5.23 22.75
C LYS A 241 27.20 6.15 23.20
N ASN A 242 25.95 5.69 23.12
CA ASN A 242 24.85 6.22 23.93
C ASN A 242 23.74 5.17 24.12
N LYS A 243 23.93 4.34 25.14
CA LYS A 243 22.98 3.28 25.55
C LYS A 243 21.76 3.92 26.23
N LYS A 244 20.74 4.33 25.46
CA LYS A 244 19.36 4.46 25.98
C LYS A 244 18.61 3.16 25.70
N LYS A 245 18.05 2.56 26.77
CA LYS A 245 17.30 1.30 26.79
C LYS A 245 16.31 1.21 25.61
N LYS A 246 16.55 0.26 24.70
CA LYS A 246 15.58 -0.16 23.67
C LYS A 246 14.68 -1.26 24.26
N THR A 247 13.38 -0.98 24.32
CA THR A 247 12.35 -1.98 24.58
C THR A 247 12.06 -2.73 23.27
N THR A 248 12.32 -4.04 23.24
CA THR A 248 12.03 -4.90 22.09
C THR A 248 10.75 -5.69 22.35
N ALA A 249 9.79 -5.64 21.42
CA ALA A 249 8.62 -6.53 21.42
C ALA A 249 8.78 -7.54 20.27
N SER A 250 8.74 -8.83 20.58
CA SER A 250 8.65 -9.92 19.61
C SER A 250 7.20 -10.38 19.45
N LEU A 251 6.84 -10.81 18.25
CA LEU A 251 5.50 -11.28 17.87
C LEU A 251 5.66 -12.64 17.18
N THR A 252 5.29 -13.72 17.87
CA THR A 252 5.16 -15.06 17.28
C THR A 252 3.71 -15.27 16.88
N ILE A 253 3.46 -15.64 15.62
CA ILE A 253 2.12 -15.94 15.11
C ILE A 253 2.17 -17.34 14.49
N THR A 254 1.40 -18.27 15.03
CA THR A 254 1.19 -19.61 14.47
C THR A 254 0.03 -19.53 13.46
N PRO A 255 0.19 -20.01 12.22
CA PRO A 255 -0.87 -19.96 11.22
C PRO A 255 -1.89 -21.10 11.44
N GLN A 256 -3.18 -20.77 11.48
CA GLN A 256 -4.24 -21.73 11.19
C GLN A 256 -4.60 -21.65 9.70
N ARG A 257 -4.50 -22.78 9.03
CA ARG A 257 -4.81 -23.01 7.63
C ARG A 257 -6.31 -23.23 7.49
N ASN A 258 -7.02 -22.29 6.88
CA ASN A 258 -8.36 -22.55 6.36
C ASN A 258 -8.25 -22.65 4.83
N GLU A 259 -8.65 -23.81 4.31
CA GLU A 259 -8.70 -24.11 2.89
C GLU A 259 -9.74 -23.22 2.21
N LEU A 260 -9.34 -22.54 1.13
CA LEU A 260 -10.22 -21.77 0.26
C LEU A 260 -10.76 -22.68 -0.83
N VAL A 261 -12.07 -22.92 -0.82
CA VAL A 261 -12.80 -23.50 -1.93
C VAL A 261 -12.90 -22.45 -3.05
N ASN A 262 -12.43 -22.80 -4.23
CA ASN A 262 -12.45 -21.97 -5.44
C ASN A 262 -13.89 -21.71 -5.92
N SER A 263 -14.25 -20.45 -6.15
CA SER A 263 -15.36 -20.06 -7.04
C SER A 263 -15.06 -18.71 -7.72
N PRO A 264 -15.13 -18.63 -9.07
CA PRO A 264 -14.76 -17.44 -9.82
C PRO A 264 -15.99 -16.62 -10.23
N THR A 265 -16.59 -15.84 -9.31
CA THR A 265 -17.49 -14.74 -9.69
C THR A 265 -17.72 -13.79 -8.52
N SER A 266 -17.01 -12.66 -8.47
CA SER A 266 -17.41 -11.47 -7.71
C SER A 266 -16.49 -10.29 -8.07
N GLN A 267 -17.05 -9.29 -8.76
CA GLN A 267 -16.34 -8.07 -9.17
C GLN A 267 -16.23 -7.00 -8.06
N PHE A 268 -16.67 -7.27 -6.82
CA PHE A 268 -16.47 -6.36 -5.68
C PHE A 268 -16.53 -7.13 -4.34
N PRO A 269 -15.42 -7.32 -3.61
CA PRO A 269 -15.47 -7.89 -2.27
C PRO A 269 -15.67 -6.75 -1.26
N TYR A 270 -16.91 -6.33 -1.05
CA TYR A 270 -17.24 -5.54 0.13
C TYR A 270 -18.10 -6.38 1.07
N SER A 271 -17.44 -7.13 1.95
CA SER A 271 -18.00 -7.60 3.21
C SER A 271 -17.14 -7.07 4.35
N TRP A 272 -17.73 -6.22 5.18
CA TRP A 272 -17.05 -5.56 6.30
C TRP A 272 -17.34 -6.32 7.58
N ASN A 273 -16.51 -7.31 7.89
CA ASN A 273 -16.41 -7.90 9.22
C ASN A 273 -14.99 -8.43 9.40
N ILE A 274 -14.29 -8.06 10.48
CA ILE A 274 -13.26 -8.85 11.17
C ILE A 274 -12.85 -8.16 12.49
N VAL A 275 -12.70 -8.99 13.52
CA VAL A 275 -12.32 -8.70 14.90
C VAL A 275 -10.80 -8.61 15.04
N SER A 276 -10.28 -7.57 15.70
CA SER A 276 -8.86 -7.47 16.07
C SER A 276 -8.64 -7.63 17.59
N LYS A 277 -7.64 -8.46 17.93
CA LYS A 277 -7.13 -8.77 19.27
C LYS A 277 -5.72 -8.16 19.38
N GLN A 278 -5.44 -7.40 20.43
CA GLN A 278 -4.09 -6.91 20.75
C GLN A 278 -3.80 -7.23 22.21
N GLU A 279 -2.78 -8.06 22.44
CA GLU A 279 -2.21 -8.31 23.76
C GLU A 279 -1.13 -7.27 24.06
N LYS A 280 -1.13 -6.73 25.27
CA LYS A 280 0.00 -5.97 25.81
C LYS A 280 0.46 -6.60 27.11
N ASN A 281 1.75 -6.84 27.25
CA ASN A 281 2.39 -7.11 28.54
C ASN A 281 2.72 -5.79 29.26
N PRO A 282 2.59 -5.75 30.60
CA PRO A 282 2.82 -4.54 31.37
C PRO A 282 4.33 -4.35 31.60
N ILE A 283 4.78 -3.09 31.64
CA ILE A 283 6.07 -2.72 32.21
C ILE A 283 5.75 -1.96 33.51
N TYR A 284 6.40 -2.39 34.58
CA TYR A 284 6.32 -1.93 35.98
C TYR A 284 6.49 -0.42 36.13
#